data_AF-A0A7J6LFY3-F1
#
_entry.id   AF-A0A7J6LFY3-F1
#
_cell.length_a   1.000
_cell.length_b   1.000
_cell.length_c   1.000
_cell.angle_alpha   90.00
_cell.angle_beta   90.00
_cell.angle_gamma   90.00
#
_symmetry.space_group_name_H-M   'P 1'
#
loop_
_entity.id
_entity.type
_entity.pdbx_description
1 polymer ?
#
loop_
_entity_poly.entity_id
_entity_poly.type
_entity_poly.pdbx_seq_one_letter_code
_entity_poly.pdbx_strand_id
1 'polypeptide(L)'
;MLSEKYNKDLDADLTPEQKAMSVAVQRMVEEHAYFLSVADIALQDGAFSVMVNKFLSLSAFTKLFVPSLVRRNLRGNLNAQGIGRLSEADRGDRMKKDIASLSGILGNKKYFMSDEKPTTVDATVFGYLWTAMSTDTELTKFSNCLKECRKYDNLMAYFERMQEMMMKSAEKWKTKA
;
A
#
# COMPACT_ATOMS: atom_id res chain seq x y z
N MET A 1 -4.32 21.24 0.37
CA MET A 1 -4.65 19.84 -0.06
C MET A 1 -5.42 19.84 -1.38
N LEU A 2 -5.51 18.70 -2.09
CA LEU A 2 -6.30 18.61 -3.35
C LEU A 2 -7.80 18.88 -3.10
N SER A 3 -8.32 18.45 -1.96
CA SER A 3 -9.70 18.72 -1.53
C SER A 3 -10.03 20.21 -1.51
N GLU A 4 -9.17 21.03 -0.91
CA GLU A 4 -9.31 22.49 -0.90
C GLU A 4 -9.22 23.09 -2.31
N LYS A 5 -8.24 22.64 -3.10
CA LYS A 5 -8.04 23.14 -4.47
C LYS A 5 -9.24 22.90 -5.38
N TYR A 6 -9.90 21.75 -5.23
CA TYR A 6 -11.04 21.36 -6.05
C TYR A 6 -12.40 21.52 -5.36
N ASN A 7 -12.41 22.06 -4.14
CA ASN A 7 -13.58 22.17 -3.26
C ASN A 7 -14.38 20.85 -3.19
N LYS A 8 -13.66 19.74 -3.03
CA LYS A 8 -14.22 18.38 -2.94
C LYS A 8 -13.74 17.71 -1.68
N ASP A 9 -14.63 17.61 -0.71
CA ASP A 9 -14.42 16.81 0.50
C ASP A 9 -15.07 15.42 0.30
N LEU A 10 -14.23 14.39 0.24
CA LEU A 10 -14.68 13.00 0.09
C LEU A 10 -15.28 12.45 1.40
N ASP A 11 -15.00 13.11 2.52
CA ASP A 11 -15.39 12.69 3.86
C ASP A 11 -16.54 13.54 4.43
N ALA A 12 -17.17 14.40 3.60
CA ALA A 12 -18.17 15.37 4.02
C ALA A 12 -19.34 14.73 4.79
N ASP A 13 -19.81 13.58 4.31
CA ASP A 13 -20.99 12.87 4.85
C ASP A 13 -20.63 11.88 5.98
N LEU A 14 -19.36 11.78 6.37
CA LEU A 14 -18.94 10.85 7.42
C LEU A 14 -19.31 11.37 8.81
N THR A 15 -19.79 10.47 9.66
CA THR A 15 -19.98 10.76 11.09
C THR A 15 -18.62 11.02 11.77
N PRO A 16 -18.59 11.68 12.94
CA PRO A 16 -17.36 11.87 13.70
C PRO A 16 -16.60 10.57 13.97
N GLU A 17 -17.31 9.48 14.28
CA GLU A 17 -16.73 8.16 14.53
C GLU A 17 -16.11 7.57 13.26
N GLN A 18 -16.78 7.70 12.11
CA GLN A 18 -16.25 7.26 10.82
C GLN A 18 -15.00 8.04 10.41
N LYS A 19 -14.97 9.36 10.68
CA LYS A 19 -13.78 10.20 10.47
C LYS A 19 -12.62 9.76 11.36
N ALA A 20 -12.89 9.46 12.64
CA ALA A 20 -11.87 8.94 13.55
C ALA A 20 -11.33 7.56 13.10
N MET A 21 -12.22 6.66 12.68
CA MET A 21 -11.82 5.36 12.14
C MET A 21 -11.01 5.49 10.85
N SER A 22 -11.40 6.41 9.97
CA SER A 22 -10.65 6.74 8.74
C SER A 22 -9.20 7.14 9.06
N VAL A 23 -8.99 8.00 10.06
CA VAL A 23 -7.64 8.37 10.51
C VAL A 23 -6.87 7.18 11.06
N ALA A 24 -7.49 6.34 11.89
CA ALA A 24 -6.85 5.15 12.44
C ALA A 24 -6.37 4.18 11.35
N VAL A 25 -7.22 3.94 10.35
CA VAL A 25 -6.87 3.09 9.19
C VAL A 25 -5.77 3.72 8.35
N GLN A 26 -5.83 5.03 8.08
CA GLN A 26 -4.76 5.73 7.36
C GLN A 26 -3.41 5.57 8.08
N ARG A 27 -3.36 5.77 9.40
CA ARG A 27 -2.12 5.59 10.17
C ARG A 27 -1.61 4.15 10.17
N MET A 28 -2.51 3.18 10.30
CA MET A 28 -2.14 1.75 10.19
C MET A 28 -1.51 1.45 8.82
N VAL A 29 -2.06 1.99 7.73
CA VAL A 29 -1.55 1.74 6.38
C VAL A 29 -0.25 2.50 6.12
N GLU A 30 -0.23 3.81 6.38
CA GLU A 30 0.86 4.72 6.01
C GLU A 30 2.08 4.58 6.93
N GLU A 31 1.87 4.37 8.23
CA GLU A 31 2.94 4.41 9.24
C GLU A 31 3.36 3.00 9.71
N HIS A 32 2.64 1.94 9.33
CA HIS A 32 2.96 0.57 9.74
C HIS A 32 3.01 -0.41 8.56
N ALA A 33 1.88 -0.66 7.88
CA ALA A 33 1.82 -1.63 6.78
C ALA A 33 2.75 -1.26 5.61
N TYR A 34 2.88 0.04 5.30
CA TYR A 34 3.83 0.55 4.32
C TYR A 34 5.27 0.17 4.67
N PHE A 35 5.72 0.44 5.90
CA PHE A 35 7.09 0.13 6.32
C PHE A 35 7.35 -1.38 6.41
N LEU A 36 6.35 -2.19 6.71
CA LEU A 36 6.46 -3.65 6.60
C LEU A 36 6.69 -4.08 5.15
N SER A 37 5.97 -3.51 4.16
CA SER A 37 6.23 -3.78 2.73
C SER A 37 7.60 -3.28 2.28
N VAL A 38 8.08 -2.14 2.79
CA VAL A 38 9.45 -1.66 2.53
C VAL A 38 10.48 -2.65 3.10
N ALA A 39 10.21 -3.24 4.26
CA ALA A 39 11.08 -4.25 4.85
C ALA A 39 11.13 -5.54 4.02
N ASP A 40 10.00 -5.99 3.46
CA ASP A 40 9.95 -7.13 2.55
C ASP A 40 10.90 -6.93 1.36
N ILE A 41 11.03 -5.70 0.87
CA ILE A 41 11.93 -5.36 -0.24
C ILE A 41 13.37 -5.15 0.22
N ALA A 42 13.60 -4.33 1.24
CA ALA A 42 14.94 -3.87 1.61
C ALA A 42 15.78 -4.90 2.36
N LEU A 43 15.12 -5.80 3.10
CA LEU A 43 15.79 -6.76 3.97
C LEU A 43 15.97 -8.14 3.32
N GLN A 44 15.27 -8.43 2.22
CA GLN A 44 15.43 -9.67 1.46
C GLN A 44 16.30 -9.42 0.21
N ASP A 45 17.38 -10.18 0.06
CA ASP A 45 18.35 -9.96 -1.04
C ASP A 45 17.71 -10.10 -2.43
N GLY A 46 16.88 -11.13 -2.62
CA GLY A 46 16.17 -11.36 -3.88
C GLY A 46 15.23 -10.22 -4.25
N ALA A 47 14.41 -9.77 -3.30
CA ALA A 47 13.49 -8.65 -3.51
C ALA A 47 14.23 -7.35 -3.84
N PHE A 48 15.29 -7.06 -3.09
CA PHE A 48 16.10 -5.86 -3.32
C PHE A 48 16.75 -5.86 -4.71
N SER A 49 17.34 -6.97 -5.13
CA SER A 49 17.94 -7.09 -6.46
C SER A 49 16.92 -6.92 -7.58
N VAL A 50 15.72 -7.51 -7.45
CA VAL A 50 14.65 -7.32 -8.43
C VAL A 50 14.22 -5.84 -8.47
N MET A 51 14.05 -5.20 -7.31
CA MET A 51 13.65 -3.78 -7.21
C MET A 51 14.69 -2.87 -7.88
N VAL A 52 15.97 -3.07 -7.61
CA VAL A 52 17.07 -2.31 -8.24
C VAL A 52 17.05 -2.49 -9.75
N ASN A 53 16.99 -3.73 -10.25
CA ASN A 53 17.05 -4.00 -11.68
C ASN A 53 15.84 -3.48 -12.45
N LYS A 54 14.67 -3.46 -11.82
CA LYS A 54 13.42 -3.07 -12.48
C LYS A 54 13.13 -1.57 -12.41
N PHE A 55 13.48 -0.91 -11.30
CA PHE A 55 13.06 0.47 -11.04
C PHE A 55 14.21 1.48 -11.03
N LEU A 56 15.47 1.04 -10.92
CA LEU A 56 16.61 1.95 -10.99
C LEU A 56 17.29 1.87 -12.36
N SER A 57 17.09 2.90 -13.17
CA SER A 57 17.80 3.09 -14.44
C SER A 57 19.24 3.54 -14.19
N LEU A 58 20.12 2.60 -13.85
CA LEU A 58 21.52 2.87 -13.49
C LEU A 58 22.49 2.62 -14.66
N SER A 59 23.40 3.57 -14.87
CA SER A 59 24.59 3.39 -15.72
C SER A 59 25.60 2.42 -15.09
N ALA A 60 26.55 1.90 -15.88
CA ALA A 60 27.55 0.95 -15.39
C ALA A 60 28.33 1.47 -14.16
N PHE A 61 28.71 2.75 -14.16
CA PHE A 61 29.41 3.37 -13.05
C PHE A 61 28.53 3.49 -11.79
N THR A 62 27.27 3.90 -11.93
CA THR A 62 26.37 4.11 -10.78
C THR A 62 25.92 2.80 -10.13
N LYS A 63 25.90 1.69 -10.87
CA LYS A 63 25.63 0.34 -10.32
C LYS A 63 26.62 -0.08 -9.22
N LEU A 64 27.83 0.49 -9.17
CA LEU A 64 28.85 0.14 -8.19
C LEU A 64 28.51 0.59 -6.76
N PHE A 65 27.76 1.69 -6.59
CA PHE A 65 27.54 2.29 -5.27
C PHE A 65 26.07 2.66 -4.98
N VAL A 66 25.27 3.00 -6.00
CA VAL A 66 23.88 3.42 -5.79
C VAL A 66 23.03 2.34 -5.10
N PRO A 67 23.08 1.05 -5.47
CA PRO A 67 22.29 0.03 -4.79
C PRO A 67 22.63 -0.09 -3.29
N SER A 68 23.93 -0.05 -2.95
CA SER A 68 24.37 -0.09 -1.55
C SER A 68 23.86 1.14 -0.77
N LEU A 69 23.96 2.32 -1.37
CA LEU A 69 23.46 3.56 -0.77
C LEU A 69 21.94 3.52 -0.54
N VAL A 70 21.17 3.08 -1.55
CA VAL A 70 19.71 2.94 -1.44
C VAL A 70 19.36 1.96 -0.33
N ARG A 71 20.00 0.78 -0.30
CA ARG A 71 19.73 -0.23 0.72
C ARG A 71 20.05 0.26 2.13
N ARG A 72 21.17 0.98 2.29
CA ARG A 72 21.56 1.57 3.57
C ARG A 72 20.53 2.58 4.07
N ASN A 73 20.04 3.45 3.20
CA ASN A 73 19.00 4.43 3.55
C ASN A 73 17.68 3.76 3.95
N LEU A 74 17.22 2.77 3.17
CA LEU A 74 16.01 2.02 3.50
C LEU A 74 16.13 1.32 4.86
N ARG A 75 17.27 0.66 5.11
CA ARG A 75 17.55 0.03 6.42
C ARG A 75 17.61 1.04 7.56
N GLY A 76 18.16 2.23 7.34
CA GLY A 76 18.19 3.32 8.31
C GLY A 76 16.77 3.76 8.69
N ASN A 77 15.93 4.04 7.69
CA ASN A 77 14.54 4.45 7.89
C ASN A 77 13.73 3.37 8.61
N LEU A 78 13.88 2.10 8.21
CA LEU A 78 13.22 0.98 8.89
C LEU A 78 13.63 0.85 10.36
N ASN A 79 14.91 1.06 10.68
CA ASN A 79 15.39 1.04 12.07
C ASN A 79 14.88 2.23 12.90
N ALA A 80 14.75 3.41 12.29
CA ALA A 80 14.17 4.59 12.92
C ALA A 80 12.68 4.38 13.25
N GLN A 81 11.94 3.73 12.35
CA GLN A 81 10.54 3.33 12.54
C GLN A 81 10.36 2.09 13.44
N GLY A 82 11.45 1.48 13.91
CA GLY A 82 11.41 0.26 14.75
C GLY A 82 11.15 -1.05 13.98
N ILE A 83 10.55 -1.01 12.77
CA ILE A 83 10.28 -2.19 11.94
C ILE A 83 11.56 -2.97 11.59
N GLY A 84 12.66 -2.26 11.34
CA GLY A 84 13.96 -2.86 11.01
C GLY A 84 14.57 -3.70 12.13
N ARG A 85 14.09 -3.54 13.37
CA ARG A 85 14.57 -4.25 14.57
C ARG A 85 13.85 -5.58 14.81
N LEU A 86 12.73 -5.81 14.11
CA LEU A 86 11.92 -7.01 14.25
C LEU A 86 12.55 -8.20 13.52
N SER A 87 12.20 -9.41 13.93
CA SER A 87 12.51 -10.60 13.14
C SER A 87 11.65 -10.64 11.87
N GLU A 88 12.02 -11.48 10.89
CA GLU A 88 11.20 -11.69 9.69
C GLU A 88 9.82 -12.27 10.03
N ALA A 89 9.79 -13.24 10.94
CA ALA A 89 8.54 -13.83 11.43
C ALA A 89 7.63 -12.78 12.08
N ASP A 90 8.18 -11.94 12.95
CA ASP A 90 7.40 -10.88 13.63
C ASP A 90 6.84 -9.84 12.64
N ARG A 91 7.61 -9.48 11.61
CA ARG A 91 7.12 -8.59 10.55
C ARG A 91 5.98 -9.25 9.77
N GLY A 92 6.13 -10.52 9.43
CA GLY A 92 5.08 -11.30 8.78
C GLY A 92 3.81 -11.35 9.63
N ASP A 93 3.92 -11.62 10.92
CA ASP A 93 2.75 -11.69 11.82
C ASP A 93 2.08 -10.34 12.05
N ARG A 94 2.84 -9.24 12.04
CA ARG A 94 2.29 -7.88 12.07
C ARG A 94 1.55 -7.54 10.78
N MET A 95 2.12 -7.88 9.63
CA MET A 95 1.44 -7.71 8.34
C MET A 95 0.11 -8.49 8.32
N LYS A 96 0.12 -9.74 8.83
CA LYS A 96 -1.11 -10.55 8.94
C LYS A 96 -2.19 -9.84 9.75
N LYS A 97 -1.82 -9.27 10.91
CA LYS A 97 -2.74 -8.54 11.78
C LYS A 97 -3.30 -7.29 11.11
N ASP A 98 -2.47 -6.53 10.40
CA ASP A 98 -2.92 -5.33 9.68
C ASP A 98 -3.92 -5.67 8.58
N ILE A 99 -3.62 -6.68 7.75
CA ILE A 99 -4.52 -7.11 6.66
C ILE A 99 -5.81 -7.72 7.22
N ALA A 100 -5.74 -8.53 8.28
CA ALA A 100 -6.92 -9.04 8.96
C ALA A 100 -7.78 -7.91 9.53
N SER A 101 -7.15 -6.86 10.07
CA SER A 101 -7.86 -5.68 10.58
C SER A 101 -8.53 -4.90 9.45
N LEU A 102 -7.86 -4.72 8.31
CA LEU A 102 -8.49 -4.13 7.12
C LEU A 102 -9.71 -4.93 6.65
N SER A 103 -9.59 -6.27 6.59
CA SER A 103 -10.71 -7.14 6.21
C SER A 103 -11.86 -7.04 7.21
N GLY A 104 -11.57 -7.04 8.52
CA GLY A 104 -12.58 -6.90 9.57
C GLY A 104 -13.27 -5.54 9.57
N ILE A 105 -12.52 -4.46 9.39
CA ILE A 105 -13.07 -3.10 9.29
C ILE A 105 -13.92 -2.96 8.03
N LEU A 106 -13.50 -3.51 6.89
CA LEU A 106 -14.32 -3.53 5.68
C LEU A 106 -15.60 -4.35 5.91
N GLY A 107 -15.48 -5.56 6.47
CA GLY A 107 -16.59 -6.47 6.70
C GLY A 107 -17.34 -6.76 5.39
N ASN A 108 -18.66 -6.55 5.40
CA ASN A 108 -19.53 -6.70 4.23
C ASN A 108 -19.75 -5.40 3.44
N LYS A 109 -19.09 -4.30 3.84
CA LYS A 109 -19.27 -3.00 3.17
C LYS A 109 -18.58 -2.97 1.81
N LYS A 110 -19.08 -2.15 0.90
CA LYS A 110 -18.46 -1.90 -0.40
C LYS A 110 -17.20 -1.05 -0.30
N TYR A 111 -17.18 -0.09 0.63
CA TYR A 111 -16.04 0.78 0.95
C TYR A 111 -15.88 0.88 2.47
N PHE A 112 -14.72 1.36 2.94
CA PHE A 112 -14.35 1.28 4.35
C PHE A 112 -15.30 2.05 5.29
N MET A 113 -15.79 3.23 4.87
CA MET A 113 -16.67 4.09 5.69
C MET A 113 -18.08 4.29 5.13
N SER A 114 -18.37 3.81 3.91
CA SER A 114 -19.67 3.99 3.25
C SER A 114 -19.94 2.87 2.25
N ASP A 115 -21.21 2.59 1.96
CA ASP A 115 -21.60 1.68 0.87
C ASP A 115 -21.90 2.41 -0.45
N GLU A 116 -22.05 3.73 -0.40
CA GLU A 116 -22.48 4.53 -1.55
C GLU A 116 -21.30 4.97 -2.42
N LYS A 117 -20.25 5.51 -1.80
CA LYS A 117 -19.08 6.07 -2.50
C LYS A 117 -17.79 5.84 -1.70
N PRO A 118 -16.63 5.67 -2.37
CA PRO A 118 -15.35 5.62 -1.69
C PRO A 118 -15.03 6.98 -1.07
N THR A 119 -14.32 6.94 0.05
CA THR A 119 -13.87 8.13 0.78
C THR A 119 -12.36 8.25 0.79
N THR A 120 -11.79 9.21 1.54
CA THR A 120 -10.33 9.43 1.55
C THR A 120 -9.56 8.18 1.95
N VAL A 121 -10.06 7.43 2.94
CA VAL A 121 -9.39 6.21 3.41
C VAL A 121 -9.34 5.13 2.34
N ASP A 122 -10.37 5.01 1.50
CA ASP A 122 -10.39 4.05 0.41
C ASP A 122 -9.29 4.36 -0.61
N ALA A 123 -9.04 5.63 -0.90
CA ALA A 123 -7.94 6.05 -1.75
C ALA A 123 -6.57 5.66 -1.16
N THR A 124 -6.37 5.83 0.14
CA THR A 124 -5.15 5.42 0.85
C THR A 124 -4.98 3.90 0.82
N VAL A 125 -6.00 3.14 1.24
CA VAL A 125 -5.93 1.66 1.28
C VAL A 125 -5.75 1.09 -0.11
N PHE A 126 -6.55 1.54 -1.09
CA PHE A 126 -6.44 1.07 -2.46
C PHE A 126 -5.08 1.41 -3.07
N GLY A 127 -4.57 2.64 -2.87
CA GLY A 127 -3.25 3.03 -3.34
C GLY A 127 -2.15 2.13 -2.79
N TYR A 128 -2.19 1.81 -1.49
CA TYR A 128 -1.28 0.86 -0.88
C TYR A 128 -1.42 -0.56 -1.48
N LEU A 129 -2.64 -1.12 -1.51
CA LEU A 129 -2.89 -2.46 -2.04
C LEU A 129 -2.49 -2.59 -3.51
N TRP A 130 -2.69 -1.54 -4.31
CA TRP A 130 -2.27 -1.48 -5.71
C TRP A 130 -0.79 -1.75 -5.87
N THR A 131 0.06 -1.19 -5.00
CA THR A 131 1.52 -1.43 -5.06
C THR A 131 1.87 -2.90 -4.82
N ALA A 132 1.09 -3.61 -4.00
CA ALA A 132 1.29 -5.02 -3.72
C ALA A 132 0.70 -5.94 -4.80
N MET A 133 -0.46 -5.58 -5.37
CA MET A 133 -1.28 -6.47 -6.21
C MET A 133 -1.14 -6.25 -7.72
N SER A 134 -0.98 -5.00 -8.17
CA SER A 134 -0.97 -4.66 -9.61
C SER A 134 0.39 -4.82 -10.28
N THR A 135 1.30 -5.54 -9.65
CA THR A 135 2.64 -5.77 -10.18
C THR A 135 2.72 -7.21 -10.69
N ASP A 136 2.58 -7.43 -12.00
CA ASP A 136 2.89 -8.73 -12.63
C ASP A 136 4.41 -8.93 -12.68
N THR A 137 5.02 -9.06 -11.49
CA THR A 137 6.46 -8.93 -11.30
C THR A 137 6.98 -9.94 -10.28
N GLU A 138 8.24 -10.33 -10.47
CA GLU A 138 9.04 -11.14 -9.55
C GLU A 138 9.04 -10.64 -8.09
N LEU A 139 8.69 -9.36 -7.84
CA LEU A 139 8.59 -8.80 -6.48
C LEU A 139 7.42 -9.35 -5.68
N THR A 140 6.33 -9.74 -6.34
CA THR A 140 5.13 -10.28 -5.66
C THR A 140 5.42 -11.53 -4.84
N LYS A 141 6.44 -12.31 -5.24
CA LYS A 141 6.92 -13.49 -4.51
C LYS A 141 7.39 -13.15 -3.08
N PHE A 142 7.85 -11.93 -2.88
CA PHE A 142 8.36 -11.44 -1.60
C PHE A 142 7.33 -10.64 -0.79
N SER A 143 6.17 -10.29 -1.38
CA SER A 143 5.15 -9.48 -0.72
C SER A 143 4.33 -10.30 0.28
N ASN A 144 4.53 -10.05 1.58
CA ASN A 144 3.68 -10.63 2.62
C ASN A 144 2.26 -10.05 2.59
N CYS A 145 2.12 -8.77 2.23
CA CYS A 145 0.82 -8.11 2.03
C CYS A 145 -0.04 -8.86 1.00
N LEU A 146 0.49 -9.09 -0.21
CA LEU A 146 -0.24 -9.80 -1.27
C LEU A 146 -0.63 -11.22 -0.85
N LYS A 147 0.32 -11.97 -0.27
CA LYS A 147 0.08 -13.35 0.20
C LYS A 147 -1.06 -13.42 1.21
N GLU A 148 -1.13 -12.43 2.09
CA GLU A 148 -2.17 -12.39 3.11
C GLU A 148 -3.52 -11.91 2.57
N CYS A 149 -3.55 -10.85 1.75
CA CYS A 149 -4.80 -10.33 1.19
C CYS A 149 -5.58 -11.39 0.41
N ARG A 150 -4.88 -12.29 -0.30
CA ARG A 150 -5.50 -13.40 -1.07
C ARG A 150 -6.32 -14.38 -0.21
N LYS A 151 -6.23 -14.32 1.11
CA LYS A 151 -7.03 -15.14 2.02
C LYS A 151 -8.40 -14.53 2.36
N TYR A 152 -8.64 -13.27 1.95
CA TYR A 152 -9.84 -12.51 2.32
C TYR A 152 -10.60 -12.09 1.07
N ASP A 153 -11.65 -12.83 0.73
CA ASP A 153 -12.46 -12.59 -0.47
C ASP A 153 -13.06 -11.17 -0.51
N ASN A 154 -13.44 -10.62 0.66
CA ASN A 154 -13.99 -9.27 0.75
C ASN A 154 -12.97 -8.19 0.37
N LEU A 155 -11.70 -8.35 0.78
CA LEU A 155 -10.62 -7.42 0.40
C LEU A 155 -10.28 -7.53 -1.08
N MET A 156 -10.25 -8.76 -1.64
CA MET A 156 -10.01 -8.96 -3.07
C MET A 156 -11.13 -8.34 -3.91
N ALA A 157 -12.39 -8.57 -3.53
CA ALA A 157 -13.55 -7.97 -4.19
C ALA A 157 -13.57 -6.43 -4.06
N TYR A 158 -13.15 -5.88 -2.92
CA TYR A 158 -12.95 -4.44 -2.75
C TYR A 158 -11.88 -3.90 -3.70
N PHE A 159 -10.73 -4.57 -3.77
CA PHE A 159 -9.62 -4.16 -4.62
C PHE A 159 -10.01 -4.13 -6.10
N GLU A 160 -10.66 -5.19 -6.60
CA GLU A 160 -11.14 -5.29 -7.99
C GLU A 160 -12.11 -4.15 -8.31
N ARG A 161 -13.03 -3.85 -7.39
CA ARG A 161 -14.00 -2.76 -7.54
C ARG A 161 -13.34 -1.39 -7.68
N MET A 162 -12.36 -1.12 -6.82
CA MET A 162 -11.60 0.14 -6.84
C MET A 162 -10.71 0.22 -8.09
N GLN A 163 -10.11 -0.90 -8.51
CA GLN A 163 -9.34 -1.00 -9.75
C GLN A 163 -10.21 -0.70 -10.97
N GLU A 164 -11.37 -1.33 -11.10
CA GLU A 164 -12.30 -1.04 -12.19
C GLU A 164 -12.70 0.43 -12.24
N MET A 165 -13.02 1.01 -11.08
CA MET A 165 -13.39 2.43 -10.98
C MET A 165 -12.25 3.34 -11.45
N MET A 166 -11.01 3.05 -11.03
CA MET A 166 -9.83 3.80 -11.45
C MET A 166 -9.57 3.67 -12.96
N MET A 167 -9.66 2.45 -13.51
CA MET A 167 -9.39 2.19 -14.93
C MET A 167 -10.43 2.85 -15.85
N LYS A 168 -11.73 2.73 -15.52
CA LYS A 168 -12.82 3.43 -16.22
C LYS A 168 -12.63 4.95 -16.19
N SER A 169 -12.08 5.48 -15.09
CA SER A 169 -11.75 6.89 -14.98
C SER A 169 -10.55 7.26 -15.85
N ALA A 170 -9.50 6.45 -15.89
CA ALA A 170 -8.31 6.71 -16.70
C ALA A 170 -8.61 6.75 -18.22
N GLU A 171 -9.50 5.89 -18.71
CA GLU A 171 -9.93 5.90 -20.12
C GLU A 171 -10.57 7.23 -20.53
N LYS A 172 -11.41 7.82 -19.67
CA LYS A 172 -12.04 9.13 -19.91
C LYS A 172 -11.03 10.28 -20.05
N TRP A 173 -9.82 10.11 -19.51
CA TRP A 173 -8.78 11.14 -19.52
C TRP A 173 -7.84 10.96 -20.72
N LYS A 174 -7.67 9.72 -21.21
CA LYS A 174 -6.98 9.44 -22.48
C LYS A 174 -7.73 10.00 -23.70
N THR A 175 -9.04 10.12 -23.63
CA THR A 175 -9.86 10.71 -24.71
C THR A 175 -9.88 12.24 -24.72
N LYS A 176 -9.16 12.92 -23.80
CA LYS A 176 -9.12 14.39 -23.66
C LYS A 176 -7.73 14.99 -23.90
N ALA A 177 -6.73 14.19 -24.26
CA ALA A 177 -5.38 14.62 -24.63
C ALA A 177 -5.16 14.31 -26.12
#